data_AF-A0A1Z5KRL2-F1
#
_entry.id   AF-A0A1Z5KRL2-F1
#
_cell.length_a   1.000
_cell.length_b   1.000
_cell.length_c   1.000
_cell.angle_alpha   90.00
_cell.angle_beta   90.00
_cell.angle_gamma   90.00
#
_symmetry.space_group_name_H-M   'P 1'
#
loop_
_entity.id
_entity.type
_entity.pdbx_description
1 polymer ?
#
loop_
_entity_poly.entity_id
_entity_poly.type
_entity_poly.pdbx_seq_one_letter_code
_entity_poly.pdbx_strand_id
1 'polypeptide(L)'
;MMVHAKTDIKVALIGHVSVGKTTVLNALFRDKFGEVSMKRTTAGIDYFRIIPKQKDASKKLNGEKNAKGSVDKIGKQWVDIASYDTKSAGAVLKEITVDNMAFRNSSAIHEKFFDIELDEPLCDMRKDTDLVVVDVPGINEAGAGSKYRDFVEKKWDTFDVVVLVMDGKQGVNTEEQLKLLQFVKNNQETKRRVSLIILLNKVDDPDDEEQSNLVDESRKEAERQFSCTLEKLLHSTQKSTKSKTSKFTPILIPTSAMHAYFYRTASLMTFDQFKKFDKDLIEKIGREEVGKFKWKNLSGDKKYQAVYEAVSEEGQYKERLEATNFDKFLEALRDFLGDESGQLKILQEQVRVSLKNLSPKQGLADQFESAYEKSKVVRMPATDLSSHFWVKYDDLEKRVIKDLVGPASICILSEAMKELKSFYEIAHGASWHEDQQKALERMKGLVRHPLLPLLEKATACKNQMQGGAFTATSPPTQWAHLSPLDWHTICSSFLLLSCYKSFCTTFGYEKMLVEMVKDSLSSSLLSFTYCCSKVTWEGQERNGIRDGGYTRCGSCGRQYYNTQQANIFAFELNRNLELLPSNKNVYTSAFTQPIPTTISDPKHWGHLAWVYCEVVESHTA
;
A
#
# COMPACT_ATOMS: atom_id res chain seq x y z
N MET A 1 20.23 -7.63 -19.29
CA MET A 1 19.10 -6.69 -19.37
C MET A 1 18.38 -6.76 -18.04
N MET A 2 18.26 -5.65 -17.31
CA MET A 2 17.44 -5.63 -16.09
C MET A 2 15.98 -5.81 -16.49
N VAL A 3 15.28 -6.75 -15.86
CA VAL A 3 13.84 -6.90 -16.03
C VAL A 3 13.22 -5.69 -15.35
N HIS A 4 12.75 -4.72 -16.14
CA HIS A 4 12.04 -3.57 -15.59
C HIS A 4 10.74 -4.07 -14.95
N ALA A 5 10.46 -3.60 -13.73
CA ALA A 5 9.19 -3.86 -13.07
C ALA A 5 8.05 -3.35 -13.97
N LYS A 6 7.11 -4.23 -14.31
CA LYS A 6 5.92 -3.85 -15.07
C LYS A 6 4.98 -3.04 -14.19
N THR A 7 4.24 -2.13 -14.83
CA THR A 7 3.23 -1.28 -14.18
C THR A 7 1.84 -1.68 -14.63
N ASP A 8 0.84 -1.51 -13.77
CA ASP A 8 -0.55 -1.87 -14.09
C ASP A 8 -1.39 -0.60 -14.32
N ILE A 9 -2.22 -0.60 -15.38
CA ILE A 9 -3.36 0.32 -15.52
C ILE A 9 -4.63 -0.44 -15.12
N LYS A 10 -5.38 0.10 -14.15
CA LYS A 10 -6.50 -0.59 -13.51
C LYS A 10 -7.86 -0.04 -13.94
N VAL A 11 -8.70 -0.92 -14.48
CA VAL A 11 -10.09 -0.66 -14.85
C VAL A 11 -11.01 -1.38 -13.87
N ALA A 12 -11.73 -0.65 -13.02
CA ALA A 12 -12.62 -1.26 -12.03
C ALA A 12 -14.08 -1.31 -12.50
N LEU A 13 -14.71 -2.49 -12.41
CA LEU A 13 -16.14 -2.68 -12.62
C LEU A 13 -16.86 -2.55 -11.28
N ILE A 14 -17.64 -1.49 -11.11
CA ILE A 14 -18.30 -1.15 -9.83
C ILE A 14 -19.80 -1.03 -10.06
N GLY A 15 -20.61 -1.41 -9.07
CA GLY A 15 -22.07 -1.32 -9.16
C GLY A 15 -22.76 -2.24 -8.16
N HIS A 16 -24.08 -2.20 -8.13
CA HIS A 16 -24.88 -3.03 -7.22
C HIS A 16 -24.86 -4.53 -7.56
N VAL A 17 -25.37 -5.35 -6.65
CA VAL A 17 -25.61 -6.77 -6.91
C VAL A 17 -26.56 -6.92 -8.11
N SER A 18 -26.30 -7.89 -8.97
CA SER A 18 -27.18 -8.26 -10.11
C SER A 18 -27.36 -7.22 -11.22
N VAL A 19 -26.60 -6.11 -11.25
CA VAL A 19 -26.57 -5.17 -12.40
C VAL A 19 -25.83 -5.71 -13.62
N GLY A 20 -25.15 -6.85 -13.50
CA GLY A 20 -24.49 -7.56 -14.60
C GLY A 20 -23.01 -7.24 -14.82
N LYS A 21 -22.27 -6.86 -13.77
CA LYS A 21 -20.80 -6.58 -13.82
C LYS A 21 -20.00 -7.74 -14.42
N THR A 22 -20.16 -8.94 -13.87
CA THR A 22 -19.49 -10.14 -14.38
C THR A 22 -19.94 -10.52 -15.80
N THR A 23 -21.16 -10.15 -16.21
CA THR A 23 -21.60 -10.29 -17.61
C THR A 23 -20.85 -9.33 -18.54
N VAL A 24 -20.65 -8.07 -18.11
CA VAL A 24 -19.80 -7.10 -18.83
C VAL A 24 -18.36 -7.62 -18.92
N LEU A 25 -17.81 -8.17 -17.83
CA LEU A 25 -16.49 -8.80 -17.81
C LEU A 25 -16.37 -9.95 -18.82
N ASN A 26 -17.32 -10.90 -18.80
CA ASN A 26 -17.32 -12.02 -19.73
C ASN A 26 -17.48 -11.54 -21.18
N ALA A 27 -18.33 -10.54 -21.44
CA ALA A 27 -18.46 -9.91 -22.76
C ALA A 27 -17.15 -9.25 -23.22
N LEU A 28 -16.45 -8.59 -22.29
CA LEU A 28 -15.17 -7.92 -22.54
C LEU A 28 -14.11 -8.94 -22.98
N PHE A 29 -14.01 -10.06 -22.28
CA PHE A 29 -13.03 -11.12 -22.53
C PHE A 29 -13.43 -12.14 -23.59
N ARG A 30 -14.70 -12.13 -24.03
CA ARG A 30 -15.27 -13.10 -25.00
C ARG A 30 -15.21 -14.55 -24.51
N ASP A 31 -15.18 -14.75 -23.20
CA ASP A 31 -15.19 -16.07 -22.56
C ASP A 31 -15.77 -15.96 -21.14
N LYS A 32 -16.10 -17.10 -20.54
CA LYS A 32 -16.76 -17.20 -19.24
C LYS A 32 -15.73 -17.33 -18.12
N PHE A 33 -15.13 -16.21 -17.72
CA PHE A 33 -14.20 -16.16 -16.59
C PHE A 33 -14.90 -16.08 -15.24
N GLY A 34 -16.07 -15.46 -15.18
CA GLY A 34 -16.85 -15.32 -13.95
C GLY A 34 -18.25 -15.93 -14.01
N GLU A 35 -18.78 -16.27 -12.84
CA GLU A 35 -20.14 -16.81 -12.70
C GLU A 35 -21.20 -15.77 -13.03
N VAL A 36 -22.14 -16.14 -13.91
CA VAL A 36 -23.35 -15.37 -14.18
C VAL A 36 -24.55 -16.17 -13.67
N SER A 37 -25.20 -15.68 -12.63
CA SER A 37 -26.41 -16.27 -12.06
C SER A 37 -27.27 -15.18 -11.44
N MET A 38 -28.58 -15.42 -11.30
CA MET A 38 -29.46 -14.47 -10.60
C MET A 38 -29.18 -14.41 -9.09
N LYS A 39 -28.49 -15.41 -8.52
CA LYS A 39 -28.06 -15.45 -7.12
C LYS A 39 -26.69 -14.77 -6.98
N ARG A 40 -26.32 -14.38 -5.75
CA ARG A 40 -25.00 -13.78 -5.44
C ARG A 40 -23.89 -14.63 -6.06
N THR A 41 -23.17 -14.10 -7.04
CA THR A 41 -22.10 -14.80 -7.75
C THR A 41 -20.74 -14.45 -7.17
N THR A 42 -20.35 -13.18 -7.24
CA THR A 42 -19.03 -12.68 -6.85
C THR A 42 -18.95 -12.29 -5.37
N ALA A 43 -17.95 -12.81 -4.65
CA ALA A 43 -17.64 -12.48 -3.25
C ALA A 43 -16.15 -12.15 -3.02
N GLY A 44 -15.24 -12.58 -3.90
CA GLY A 44 -13.85 -12.09 -3.96
C GLY A 44 -13.71 -10.81 -4.79
N ILE A 45 -12.62 -10.05 -4.58
CA ILE A 45 -12.17 -9.03 -5.53
C ILE A 45 -11.22 -9.70 -6.50
N ASP A 46 -11.63 -9.83 -7.76
CA ASP A 46 -10.86 -10.53 -8.77
C ASP A 46 -10.15 -9.55 -9.70
N TYR A 47 -8.82 -9.67 -9.79
CA TYR A 47 -7.94 -8.88 -10.65
C TYR A 47 -7.52 -9.72 -11.86
N PHE A 48 -8.01 -9.36 -13.04
CA PHE A 48 -7.67 -10.03 -14.30
C PHE A 48 -6.59 -9.22 -15.02
N ARG A 49 -5.34 -9.67 -14.93
CA ARG A 49 -4.22 -9.10 -15.68
C ARG A 49 -4.16 -9.73 -17.06
N ILE A 50 -4.28 -8.90 -18.09
CA ILE A 50 -4.26 -9.34 -19.48
C ILE A 50 -2.82 -9.36 -19.97
N ILE A 51 -2.31 -10.56 -20.24
CA ILE A 51 -0.97 -10.78 -20.79
C ILE A 51 -1.06 -10.81 -22.33
N PRO A 52 -0.20 -10.05 -23.04
CA PRO A 52 -0.13 -10.15 -24.50
C PRO A 52 0.28 -11.56 -24.93
N LYS A 53 -0.50 -12.17 -25.83
CA LYS A 53 -0.13 -13.44 -26.45
C LYS A 53 1.25 -13.30 -27.09
N GLN A 54 2.25 -14.03 -26.60
CA GLN A 54 3.56 -14.03 -27.21
C GLN A 54 3.40 -14.61 -28.62
N LYS A 55 3.49 -13.76 -29.65
CA LYS A 55 3.48 -14.24 -31.03
C LYS A 55 4.65 -15.20 -31.19
N ASP A 56 4.33 -16.50 -31.19
CA ASP A 56 5.23 -17.64 -31.30
C ASP A 56 6.51 -17.32 -32.09
N ALA A 57 7.55 -16.90 -31.37
CA ALA A 57 8.90 -16.79 -31.91
C ALA A 57 9.45 -18.19 -32.30
N SER A 58 8.74 -19.25 -31.92
CA SER A 58 9.00 -20.66 -32.19
C SER A 58 8.81 -21.07 -33.65
N LYS A 59 8.14 -20.27 -34.51
CA LYS A 59 7.97 -20.64 -35.94
C LYS A 59 9.20 -20.46 -36.84
N LYS A 60 10.33 -19.92 -36.34
CA LYS A 60 11.54 -19.70 -37.17
C LYS A 60 12.70 -20.67 -36.96
N LEU A 61 12.61 -21.69 -36.08
CA LEU A 61 13.74 -22.59 -35.82
C LEU A 61 13.70 -23.98 -36.49
N ASN A 62 12.69 -24.29 -37.32
CA ASN A 62 12.63 -25.58 -38.04
C ASN A 62 13.23 -25.53 -39.46
N GLY A 63 14.10 -24.56 -39.75
CA GLY A 63 14.62 -24.30 -41.08
C GLY A 63 16.13 -24.44 -41.28
N GLU A 64 16.87 -25.22 -40.46
CA GLU A 64 18.29 -25.49 -40.77
C GLU A 64 18.79 -26.78 -40.06
N LYS A 65 18.34 -27.93 -40.56
CA LYS A 65 19.10 -29.19 -40.38
C LYS A 65 20.26 -29.16 -41.36
N ASN A 66 21.46 -28.78 -40.91
CA ASN A 66 22.75 -29.36 -41.32
C ASN A 66 23.94 -28.56 -40.75
N ALA A 67 24.44 -28.96 -39.57
CA ALA A 67 25.88 -28.97 -39.28
C ALA A 67 26.13 -29.70 -37.96
N LYS A 68 26.78 -30.86 -38.04
CA LYS A 68 27.44 -31.51 -36.89
C LYS A 68 28.56 -30.60 -36.41
N GLY A 69 28.47 -30.08 -35.20
CA GLY A 69 29.51 -29.27 -34.58
C GLY A 69 29.48 -29.41 -33.06
N SER A 70 30.62 -29.79 -32.53
CA SER A 70 30.99 -30.15 -31.15
C SER A 70 30.37 -29.34 -30.00
N VAL A 71 30.12 -30.12 -28.95
CA VAL A 71 29.85 -29.78 -27.55
C VAL A 71 30.85 -28.75 -27.02
N ASP A 72 30.36 -27.59 -26.59
CA ASP A 72 30.97 -26.82 -25.51
C ASP A 72 29.91 -26.41 -24.48
N LYS A 73 30.03 -27.02 -23.30
CA LYS A 73 29.25 -26.76 -22.10
C LYS A 73 29.85 -25.58 -21.36
N ILE A 74 29.32 -24.38 -21.54
CA ILE A 74 29.45 -23.32 -20.54
C ILE A 74 28.07 -22.68 -20.33
N GLY A 75 27.54 -22.93 -19.14
CA GLY A 75 26.24 -22.47 -18.69
C GLY A 75 26.16 -20.95 -18.70
N LYS A 76 25.25 -20.43 -19.53
CA LYS A 76 24.53 -19.21 -19.20
C LYS A 76 23.17 -19.65 -18.68
N GLN A 77 23.08 -19.62 -17.36
CA GLN A 77 21.85 -19.61 -16.60
C GLN A 77 21.09 -18.33 -16.99
N TRP A 78 20.36 -18.40 -18.10
CA TRP A 78 19.26 -17.48 -18.35
C TRP A 78 18.22 -17.89 -17.33
N VAL A 79 17.98 -17.01 -16.35
CA VAL A 79 16.81 -17.12 -15.49
C VAL A 79 15.63 -17.06 -16.44
N ASP A 80 15.01 -18.22 -16.66
CA ASP A 80 13.77 -18.35 -17.42
C ASP A 80 12.82 -17.27 -16.93
N ILE A 81 12.45 -16.38 -17.85
CA ILE A 81 11.27 -15.55 -17.73
C ILE A 81 10.17 -16.54 -17.35
N ALA A 82 9.70 -16.47 -16.11
CA ALA A 82 8.67 -17.35 -15.58
C ALA A 82 7.61 -17.49 -16.68
N SER A 83 7.48 -18.70 -17.23
CA SER A 83 6.37 -19.00 -18.12
C SER A 83 5.14 -18.73 -17.27
N TYR A 84 4.48 -17.60 -17.52
CA TYR A 84 3.20 -17.33 -16.87
C TYR A 84 2.31 -18.51 -17.25
N ASP A 85 1.96 -19.36 -16.29
CA ASP A 85 0.98 -20.41 -16.50
C ASP A 85 -0.37 -19.72 -16.67
N THR A 86 -0.65 -19.29 -17.91
CA THR A 86 -1.88 -18.59 -18.24
C THR A 86 -3.01 -19.60 -18.13
N LYS A 87 -3.94 -19.31 -17.22
CA LYS A 87 -5.05 -20.22 -16.92
C LYS A 87 -6.13 -20.06 -17.98
N SER A 88 -6.70 -21.17 -18.43
CA SER A 88 -7.88 -21.14 -19.29
C SER A 88 -9.09 -20.56 -18.54
N ALA A 89 -10.04 -19.97 -19.27
CA ALA A 89 -11.25 -19.38 -18.68
C ALA A 89 -12.00 -20.38 -17.80
N GLY A 90 -12.12 -21.64 -18.23
CA GLY A 90 -12.77 -22.70 -17.46
C GLY A 90 -12.05 -23.04 -16.15
N ALA A 91 -10.72 -22.98 -16.12
CA ALA A 91 -9.95 -23.19 -14.89
C ALA A 91 -10.11 -22.02 -13.92
N VAL A 92 -10.02 -20.79 -14.42
CA VAL A 92 -10.25 -19.56 -13.63
C VAL A 92 -11.67 -19.53 -13.06
N LEU A 93 -12.68 -19.80 -13.88
CA LEU A 93 -14.07 -19.86 -13.45
C LEU A 93 -14.28 -20.87 -12.32
N LYS A 94 -13.73 -22.08 -12.45
CA LYS A 94 -13.84 -23.12 -11.43
C LYS A 94 -13.21 -22.68 -10.11
N GLU A 95 -12.08 -21.99 -10.17
CA GLU A 95 -11.39 -21.47 -8.99
C GLU A 95 -12.20 -20.35 -8.32
N ILE A 96 -12.69 -19.38 -9.09
CA ILE A 96 -13.57 -18.30 -8.63
C ILE A 96 -14.85 -18.87 -8.00
N THR A 97 -15.46 -19.89 -8.60
CA THR A 97 -16.63 -20.59 -8.04
C THR A 97 -16.36 -21.12 -6.63
N VAL A 98 -15.23 -21.83 -6.45
CA VAL A 98 -14.85 -22.41 -5.15
C VAL A 98 -14.56 -21.31 -4.12
N ASP A 99 -13.80 -20.30 -4.52
CA ASP A 99 -13.43 -19.16 -3.68
C ASP A 99 -14.67 -18.37 -3.24
N ASN A 100 -15.59 -18.09 -4.16
CA ASN A 100 -16.83 -17.37 -3.84
C ASN A 100 -17.70 -18.14 -2.83
N MET A 101 -17.73 -19.48 -2.88
CA MET A 101 -18.41 -20.26 -1.85
C MET A 101 -17.76 -20.09 -0.47
N ALA A 102 -16.42 -20.03 -0.41
CA ALA A 102 -15.69 -19.82 0.84
C ALA A 102 -15.84 -18.39 1.38
N PHE A 103 -15.77 -17.38 0.51
CA PHE A 103 -15.70 -15.97 0.90
C PHE A 103 -17.05 -15.36 1.28
N ARG A 104 -18.19 -15.93 0.86
CA ARG A 104 -19.53 -15.42 1.19
C ARG A 104 -19.78 -15.27 2.70
N ASN A 105 -19.16 -16.12 3.51
CA ASN A 105 -19.31 -16.09 4.97
C ASN A 105 -18.16 -15.33 5.68
N SER A 106 -17.21 -14.78 4.93
CA SER A 106 -16.07 -14.05 5.46
C SER A 106 -16.39 -12.56 5.65
N SER A 107 -16.01 -12.01 6.79
CA SER A 107 -16.01 -10.55 7.03
C SER A 107 -14.81 -9.85 6.36
N ALA A 108 -13.72 -10.58 6.11
CA ALA A 108 -12.55 -10.06 5.41
C ALA A 108 -12.81 -9.92 3.90
N ILE A 109 -12.10 -8.97 3.29
CA ILE A 109 -11.99 -8.81 1.84
C ILE A 109 -10.85 -9.72 1.36
N HIS A 110 -11.12 -10.53 0.35
CA HIS A 110 -10.15 -11.40 -0.30
C HIS A 110 -9.88 -10.87 -1.70
N GLU A 111 -8.63 -10.55 -2.00
CA GLU A 111 -8.17 -10.08 -3.30
C GLU A 111 -7.44 -11.22 -4.01
N LYS A 112 -7.73 -11.47 -5.28
CA LYS A 112 -7.09 -12.55 -6.06
C LYS A 112 -6.70 -12.08 -7.46
N PHE A 113 -5.53 -12.52 -7.92
CA PHE A 113 -4.99 -12.17 -9.24
C PHE A 113 -5.03 -13.36 -10.20
N PHE A 114 -5.45 -13.10 -11.42
CA PHE A 114 -5.50 -14.04 -12.52
C PHE A 114 -4.79 -13.43 -13.72
N ASP A 115 -3.70 -14.06 -14.13
CA ASP A 115 -3.01 -13.73 -15.37
C ASP A 115 -3.68 -14.51 -16.52
N ILE A 116 -4.27 -13.78 -17.47
CA ILE A 116 -5.06 -14.35 -18.57
C ILE A 116 -4.55 -13.88 -19.93
N GLU A 117 -4.73 -14.72 -20.95
CA GLU A 117 -4.50 -14.36 -22.35
C GLU A 117 -5.83 -14.16 -23.05
N LEU A 118 -5.90 -13.13 -23.89
CA LEU A 118 -7.02 -12.91 -24.79
C LEU A 118 -6.54 -13.13 -26.22
N ASP A 119 -7.39 -13.74 -27.06
CA ASP A 119 -7.09 -13.92 -28.47
C ASP A 119 -6.97 -12.59 -29.22
N GLU A 120 -7.78 -11.60 -28.81
CA GLU A 120 -7.69 -10.22 -29.27
C GLU A 120 -7.46 -9.28 -28.07
N PRO A 121 -6.43 -8.42 -28.10
CA PRO A 121 -6.21 -7.44 -27.05
C PRO A 121 -7.35 -6.40 -27.03
N LEU A 122 -7.72 -5.93 -25.84
CA LEU A 122 -8.77 -4.90 -25.69
C LEU A 122 -8.34 -3.55 -26.26
N CYS A 123 -7.05 -3.24 -26.13
CA CYS A 123 -6.37 -2.05 -26.64
C CYS A 123 -4.87 -2.33 -26.76
N ASP A 124 -4.17 -1.49 -27.52
CA ASP A 124 -2.71 -1.52 -27.55
C ASP A 124 -2.16 -1.04 -26.20
N MET A 125 -1.25 -1.81 -25.60
CA MET A 125 -0.61 -1.48 -24.33
C MET A 125 0.88 -1.18 -24.52
N ARG A 126 1.40 -0.25 -23.74
CA ARG A 126 2.84 0.03 -23.63
C ARG A 126 3.58 -1.23 -23.17
N LYS A 127 4.81 -1.45 -23.65
CA LYS A 127 5.56 -2.72 -23.46
C LYS A 127 5.85 -3.10 -22.00
N ASP A 128 5.96 -2.11 -21.13
CA ASP A 128 6.22 -2.21 -19.69
C ASP A 128 4.96 -1.93 -18.84
N THR A 129 3.78 -2.05 -19.47
CA THR A 129 2.49 -1.83 -18.83
C THR A 129 1.53 -2.97 -19.15
N ASP A 130 0.90 -3.54 -18.13
CA ASP A 130 -0.18 -4.51 -18.28
C ASP A 130 -1.54 -3.85 -17.99
N LEU A 131 -2.60 -4.33 -18.65
CA LEU A 131 -3.97 -3.92 -18.36
C LEU A 131 -4.57 -4.87 -17.33
N VAL A 132 -5.13 -4.31 -16.26
CA VAL A 132 -5.78 -5.08 -15.19
C VAL A 132 -7.23 -4.65 -15.06
N VAL A 133 -8.15 -5.60 -15.26
CA VAL A 133 -9.58 -5.37 -15.03
C VAL A 133 -9.95 -5.94 -13.65
N VAL A 134 -10.64 -5.14 -12.84
CA VAL A 134 -11.00 -5.50 -11.45
C VAL A 134 -12.51 -5.73 -11.38
N ASP A 135 -12.95 -6.97 -11.13
CA ASP A 135 -14.36 -7.27 -10.83
C ASP A 135 -14.58 -7.09 -9.32
N VAL A 136 -15.38 -6.08 -8.96
CA VAL A 136 -15.72 -5.79 -7.56
C VAL A 136 -17.10 -6.40 -7.27
N PRO A 137 -17.31 -7.12 -6.14
CA PRO A 137 -18.63 -7.54 -5.71
C PRO A 137 -19.63 -6.39 -5.59
N GLY A 138 -20.92 -6.73 -5.55
CA GLY A 138 -21.95 -5.70 -5.46
C GLY A 138 -21.80 -4.85 -4.19
N ILE A 139 -21.64 -3.53 -4.33
CA ILE A 139 -21.34 -2.67 -3.18
C ILE A 139 -22.51 -2.55 -2.18
N ASN A 140 -23.72 -2.91 -2.58
CA ASN A 140 -24.92 -2.95 -1.74
C ASN A 140 -25.21 -4.37 -1.18
N GLU A 141 -24.22 -5.27 -1.14
CA GLU A 141 -24.45 -6.64 -0.71
C GLU A 141 -25.02 -6.73 0.73
N ALA A 142 -26.24 -7.27 0.90
CA ALA A 142 -26.87 -7.34 2.21
C ALA A 142 -26.03 -8.17 3.22
N GLY A 143 -25.77 -7.56 4.39
CA GLY A 143 -24.93 -8.11 5.46
C GLY A 143 -23.44 -7.79 5.34
N ALA A 144 -22.97 -7.36 4.16
CA ALA A 144 -21.56 -7.09 3.88
C ALA A 144 -21.32 -5.76 3.13
N GLY A 145 -22.37 -4.98 2.83
CA GLY A 145 -22.31 -3.87 1.87
C GLY A 145 -21.30 -2.79 2.24
N SER A 146 -21.09 -2.54 3.54
CA SER A 146 -20.04 -1.61 3.95
C SER A 146 -18.66 -2.10 3.54
N LYS A 147 -18.32 -3.40 3.62
CA LYS A 147 -16.95 -3.87 3.37
C LYS A 147 -16.46 -3.61 1.95
N TYR A 148 -17.29 -3.86 0.93
CA TYR A 148 -16.89 -3.60 -0.47
C TYR A 148 -16.98 -2.11 -0.82
N ARG A 149 -17.93 -1.38 -0.23
CA ARG A 149 -17.97 0.07 -0.35
C ARG A 149 -16.71 0.71 0.25
N ASP A 150 -16.33 0.31 1.46
CA ASP A 150 -15.12 0.75 2.17
C ASP A 150 -13.86 0.35 1.40
N PHE A 151 -13.85 -0.83 0.79
CA PHE A 151 -12.78 -1.27 -0.11
C PHE A 151 -12.61 -0.32 -1.30
N VAL A 152 -13.69 -0.08 -2.06
CA VAL A 152 -13.68 0.82 -3.22
C VAL A 152 -13.27 2.22 -2.80
N GLU A 153 -13.81 2.70 -1.69
CA GLU A 153 -13.46 4.00 -1.12
C GLU A 153 -11.97 4.07 -0.79
N LYS A 154 -11.43 3.08 -0.07
CA LYS A 154 -10.01 3.03 0.33
C LYS A 154 -9.06 2.88 -0.86
N LYS A 155 -9.47 2.18 -1.91
CA LYS A 155 -8.66 1.87 -3.11
C LYS A 155 -8.95 2.79 -4.30
N TRP A 156 -9.82 3.79 -4.13
CA TRP A 156 -10.30 4.65 -5.22
C TRP A 156 -9.17 5.28 -6.03
N ASP A 157 -8.15 5.77 -5.31
CA ASP A 157 -6.96 6.40 -5.85
C ASP A 157 -6.06 5.45 -6.65
N THR A 158 -6.25 4.13 -6.49
CA THR A 158 -5.53 3.09 -7.23
C THR A 158 -6.17 2.74 -8.57
N PHE A 159 -7.41 3.16 -8.84
CA PHE A 159 -8.10 2.93 -10.11
C PHE A 159 -7.78 4.06 -11.11
N ASP A 160 -7.65 3.71 -12.39
CA ASP A 160 -7.38 4.67 -13.46
C ASP A 160 -8.59 4.91 -14.35
N VAL A 161 -9.43 3.89 -14.49
CA VAL A 161 -10.75 3.97 -15.09
C VAL A 161 -11.74 3.25 -14.19
N VAL A 162 -12.90 3.84 -13.99
CA VAL A 162 -14.04 3.21 -13.31
C VAL A 162 -15.17 3.05 -14.31
N VAL A 163 -15.66 1.82 -14.44
CA VAL A 163 -16.88 1.48 -15.16
C VAL A 163 -17.98 1.24 -14.14
N LEU A 164 -18.85 2.23 -13.99
CA LEU A 164 -20.01 2.17 -13.12
C LEU A 164 -21.16 1.47 -13.86
N VAL A 165 -21.42 0.21 -13.51
CA VAL A 165 -22.50 -0.59 -14.10
C VAL A 165 -23.79 -0.38 -13.32
N MET A 166 -24.85 0.01 -14.01
CA MET A 166 -26.18 0.24 -13.45
C MET A 166 -27.23 -0.55 -14.22
N ASP A 167 -28.40 -0.79 -13.62
CA ASP A 167 -29.49 -1.51 -14.27
C ASP A 167 -30.39 -0.55 -15.06
N GLY A 168 -30.30 -0.61 -16.39
CA GLY A 168 -31.10 0.20 -17.30
C GLY A 168 -32.59 -0.15 -17.34
N LYS A 169 -33.02 -1.28 -16.75
CA LYS A 169 -34.44 -1.66 -16.66
C LYS A 169 -35.17 -1.06 -15.46
N GLN A 170 -34.43 -0.58 -14.45
CA GLN A 170 -35.03 -0.03 -13.23
C GLN A 170 -35.05 1.51 -13.21
N GLY A 171 -34.32 2.16 -14.12
CA GLY A 171 -34.05 3.59 -14.05
C GLY A 171 -33.19 3.99 -12.85
N VAL A 172 -32.65 5.21 -12.88
CA VAL A 172 -31.78 5.78 -11.82
C VAL A 172 -32.54 6.49 -10.70
N ASN A 173 -33.87 6.42 -10.71
CA ASN A 173 -34.71 7.10 -9.72
C ASN A 173 -34.80 6.37 -8.36
N THR A 174 -34.26 5.17 -8.24
CA THR A 174 -34.22 4.47 -6.95
C THR A 174 -33.20 5.11 -6.02
N GLU A 175 -33.55 5.25 -4.73
CA GLU A 175 -32.69 5.83 -3.71
C GLU A 175 -31.31 5.15 -3.66
N GLU A 176 -31.28 3.84 -3.89
CA GLU A 176 -30.04 3.08 -3.95
C GLU A 176 -29.14 3.52 -5.12
N GLN A 177 -29.67 3.64 -6.33
CA GLN A 177 -28.88 4.06 -7.50
C GLN A 177 -28.39 5.51 -7.36
N LEU A 178 -29.18 6.39 -6.76
CA LEU A 178 -28.76 7.76 -6.41
C LEU A 178 -27.60 7.76 -5.41
N LYS A 179 -27.67 6.94 -4.36
CA LYS A 179 -26.57 6.80 -3.39
C LYS A 179 -25.29 6.28 -4.04
N LEU A 180 -25.40 5.39 -5.02
CA LEU A 180 -24.26 4.90 -5.79
C LEU A 180 -23.60 6.00 -6.63
N LEU A 181 -24.39 6.83 -7.33
CA LEU A 181 -23.88 7.99 -8.06
C LEU A 181 -23.22 9.02 -7.14
N GLN A 182 -23.85 9.34 -6.02
CA GLN A 182 -23.29 10.23 -5.00
C GLN A 182 -21.99 9.68 -4.41
N PHE A 183 -21.92 8.37 -4.17
CA PHE A 183 -20.71 7.72 -3.69
C PHE A 183 -19.56 7.88 -4.69
N VAL A 184 -19.81 7.66 -5.98
CA VAL A 184 -18.80 7.86 -7.03
C VAL A 184 -18.40 9.33 -7.12
N LYS A 185 -19.36 10.26 -7.12
CA LYS A 185 -19.10 11.70 -7.14
C LYS A 185 -18.22 12.14 -5.96
N ASN A 186 -18.56 11.74 -4.74
CA ASN A 186 -17.79 12.11 -3.56
C ASN A 186 -16.34 11.64 -3.65
N ASN A 187 -16.08 10.44 -4.17
CA ASN A 187 -14.71 9.95 -4.35
C ASN A 187 -13.96 10.71 -5.47
N GLN A 188 -14.63 11.09 -6.56
CA GLN A 188 -14.07 11.96 -7.61
C GLN A 188 -13.63 13.33 -7.06
N GLU A 189 -14.39 13.88 -6.11
CA GLU A 189 -14.15 15.21 -5.54
C GLU A 189 -13.13 15.20 -4.40
N THR A 190 -13.17 14.18 -3.52
CA THR A 190 -12.39 14.16 -2.27
C THR A 190 -11.07 13.40 -2.36
N LYS A 191 -10.89 12.52 -3.35
CA LYS A 191 -9.72 11.65 -3.45
C LYS A 191 -8.92 11.89 -4.73
N ARG A 192 -9.31 11.23 -5.81
CA ARG A 192 -8.65 11.28 -7.11
C ARG A 192 -9.73 11.38 -8.17
N ARG A 193 -9.51 12.27 -9.15
CA ARG A 193 -10.33 12.27 -10.36
C ARG A 193 -9.90 11.11 -11.26
N VAL A 194 -10.82 10.19 -11.49
CA VAL A 194 -10.63 8.96 -12.27
C VAL A 194 -11.54 9.02 -13.49
N SER A 195 -11.10 8.52 -14.64
CA SER A 195 -11.96 8.47 -15.82
C SER A 195 -13.20 7.60 -15.55
N LEU A 196 -14.40 8.09 -15.87
CA LEU A 196 -15.65 7.45 -15.47
C LEU A 196 -16.53 7.12 -16.67
N ILE A 197 -16.83 5.83 -16.83
CA ILE A 197 -17.82 5.31 -17.79
C ILE A 197 -19.02 4.82 -16.98
N ILE A 198 -20.20 5.36 -17.24
CA ILE A 198 -21.48 4.90 -16.69
C ILE A 198 -22.13 3.98 -17.72
N LEU A 199 -22.26 2.71 -17.39
CA LEU A 199 -22.80 1.68 -18.26
C LEU A 199 -24.20 1.30 -17.79
N LEU A 200 -25.25 1.78 -18.47
CA LEU A 200 -26.63 1.37 -18.21
C LEU A 200 -26.86 0.02 -18.89
N ASN A 201 -26.64 -1.06 -18.15
CA ASN A 201 -26.70 -2.42 -18.68
C ASN A 201 -28.15 -2.96 -18.73
N LYS A 202 -28.37 -4.07 -19.45
CA LYS A 202 -29.68 -4.71 -19.67
C LYS A 202 -30.63 -3.88 -20.56
N VAL A 203 -30.07 -3.01 -21.39
CA VAL A 203 -30.79 -2.37 -22.49
C VAL A 203 -30.85 -3.36 -23.65
N ASP A 204 -31.75 -4.34 -23.49
CA ASP A 204 -31.88 -5.53 -24.34
C ASP A 204 -32.65 -5.22 -25.62
N ASP A 205 -33.59 -4.28 -25.58
CA ASP A 205 -34.42 -3.88 -26.72
C ASP A 205 -34.37 -2.34 -26.85
N PRO A 206 -33.50 -1.79 -27.73
CA PRO A 206 -33.36 -0.35 -27.88
C PRO A 206 -34.59 0.32 -28.50
N ASP A 207 -35.48 -0.44 -29.14
CA ASP A 207 -36.71 0.06 -29.76
C ASP A 207 -37.89 0.12 -28.77
N ASP A 208 -37.73 -0.43 -27.56
CA ASP A 208 -38.71 -0.35 -26.48
C ASP A 208 -38.76 1.09 -25.92
N GLU A 209 -39.89 1.77 -26.16
CA GLU A 209 -40.14 3.14 -25.75
C GLU A 209 -40.04 3.32 -24.21
N GLU A 210 -40.49 2.33 -23.42
CA GLU A 210 -40.40 2.38 -21.95
C GLU A 210 -38.93 2.36 -21.52
N GLN A 211 -38.14 1.46 -22.10
CA GLN A 211 -36.71 1.36 -21.85
C GLN A 211 -35.95 2.62 -22.31
N SER A 212 -36.30 3.20 -23.46
CA SER A 212 -35.72 4.47 -23.92
C SER A 212 -36.00 5.61 -22.94
N ASN A 213 -37.22 5.70 -22.42
CA ASN A 213 -37.60 6.71 -21.42
C ASN A 213 -36.79 6.56 -20.11
N LEU A 214 -36.60 5.32 -19.63
CA LEU A 214 -35.79 5.03 -18.45
C LEU A 214 -34.31 5.39 -18.66
N VAL A 215 -33.76 5.16 -19.84
CA VAL A 215 -32.38 5.55 -20.20
C VAL A 215 -32.22 7.08 -20.19
N ASP A 216 -33.19 7.82 -20.73
CA ASP A 216 -33.16 9.28 -20.75
C ASP A 216 -33.35 9.90 -19.36
N GLU A 217 -34.22 9.34 -18.52
CA GLU A 217 -34.35 9.72 -17.11
C GLU A 217 -33.03 9.50 -16.38
N SER A 218 -32.42 8.33 -16.60
CA SER A 218 -31.13 7.94 -16.01
C SER A 218 -30.00 8.89 -16.41
N ARG A 219 -29.99 9.32 -17.67
CA ARG A 219 -29.05 10.32 -18.18
C ARG A 219 -29.24 11.67 -17.48
N LYS A 220 -30.46 12.21 -17.44
CA LYS A 220 -30.76 13.50 -16.81
C LYS A 220 -30.36 13.51 -15.34
N GLU A 221 -30.59 12.41 -14.63
CA GLU A 221 -30.24 12.29 -13.22
C GLU A 221 -28.73 12.22 -13.01
N ALA A 222 -28.01 11.45 -13.83
CA ALA A 222 -26.54 11.42 -13.78
C ALA A 222 -25.94 12.81 -14.12
N GLU A 223 -26.46 13.50 -15.14
CA GLU A 223 -26.08 14.89 -15.46
C GLU A 223 -26.28 15.84 -14.28
N ARG A 224 -27.43 15.72 -13.60
CA ARG A 224 -27.74 16.51 -12.40
C ARG A 224 -26.75 16.24 -11.27
N GLN A 225 -26.44 14.97 -10.99
CA GLN A 225 -25.49 14.60 -9.94
C GLN A 225 -24.09 15.14 -10.23
N PHE A 226 -23.57 14.95 -11.45
CA PHE A 226 -22.22 15.39 -11.82
C PHE A 226 -22.14 16.87 -12.22
N SER A 227 -23.27 17.57 -12.31
CA SER A 227 -23.33 18.98 -12.72
C SER A 227 -22.64 19.23 -14.07
N CYS A 228 -22.80 18.30 -15.00
CA CYS A 228 -22.22 18.34 -16.34
C CYS A 228 -23.22 17.79 -17.37
N THR A 229 -23.03 18.15 -18.64
CA THR A 229 -23.69 17.45 -19.75
C THR A 229 -22.88 16.20 -20.07
N LEU A 230 -23.52 15.03 -20.02
CA LEU A 230 -22.84 13.78 -20.33
C LEU A 230 -22.64 13.70 -21.85
N GLU A 231 -21.42 13.35 -22.27
CA GLU A 231 -21.13 13.26 -23.70
C GLU A 231 -22.00 12.18 -24.34
N LYS A 232 -22.77 12.57 -25.37
CA LYS A 232 -23.42 11.61 -26.25
C LYS A 232 -22.34 11.06 -27.18
N LEU A 233 -21.91 9.83 -26.96
CA LEU A 233 -20.88 9.17 -27.79
C LEU A 233 -21.32 8.88 -29.23
N LEU A 234 -22.40 9.50 -29.70
CA LEU A 234 -23.20 8.87 -30.73
C LEU A 234 -22.69 9.06 -32.17
N HIS A 235 -21.94 10.10 -32.58
CA HIS A 235 -21.61 10.24 -34.03
C HIS A 235 -20.32 11.00 -34.43
N SER A 236 -19.35 11.27 -33.58
CA SER A 236 -18.16 12.06 -34.02
C SER A 236 -17.02 11.21 -34.58
N THR A 237 -17.29 10.39 -35.62
CA THR A 237 -16.24 10.00 -36.58
C THR A 237 -15.82 11.18 -37.48
N GLN A 238 -16.49 12.33 -37.37
CA GLN A 238 -15.96 13.57 -37.92
C GLN A 238 -14.85 14.09 -37.02
N LYS A 239 -13.64 14.10 -37.58
CA LYS A 239 -12.40 14.76 -37.18
C LYS A 239 -12.58 16.27 -36.87
N SER A 240 -13.52 16.66 -36.01
CA SER A 240 -13.75 18.05 -35.64
C SER A 240 -12.79 18.42 -34.53
N THR A 241 -11.86 19.31 -34.91
CA THR A 241 -11.27 20.37 -34.08
C THR A 241 -11.31 20.12 -32.58
N LYS A 242 -10.14 19.75 -32.03
CA LYS A 242 -9.76 19.69 -30.61
C LYS A 242 -10.36 20.83 -29.79
N SER A 243 -11.64 20.73 -29.45
CA SER A 243 -12.24 21.55 -28.42
C SER A 243 -11.56 21.12 -27.13
N LYS A 244 -10.91 22.05 -26.44
CA LYS A 244 -10.31 21.85 -25.12
C LYS A 244 -11.39 21.68 -24.04
N THR A 245 -12.46 20.92 -24.31
CA THR A 245 -13.43 20.56 -23.30
C THR A 245 -12.73 19.73 -22.23
N SER A 246 -13.03 20.06 -20.97
CA SER A 246 -12.34 19.59 -19.79
C SER A 246 -12.31 18.06 -19.74
N LYS A 247 -11.11 17.52 -19.58
CA LYS A 247 -10.69 16.11 -19.71
C LYS A 247 -11.38 15.05 -18.81
N PHE A 248 -12.51 15.38 -18.17
CA PHE A 248 -13.07 14.58 -17.06
C PHE A 248 -14.60 14.46 -17.07
N THR A 249 -15.27 14.75 -18.17
CA THR A 249 -16.72 14.54 -18.28
C THR A 249 -17.02 13.03 -18.30
N PRO A 250 -17.89 12.51 -17.41
CA PRO A 250 -18.29 11.11 -17.48
C PRO A 250 -19.01 10.80 -18.80
N ILE A 251 -18.87 9.56 -19.27
CA ILE A 251 -19.54 9.07 -20.48
C ILE A 251 -20.64 8.10 -20.05
N LEU A 252 -21.85 8.23 -20.61
CA LEU A 252 -22.96 7.30 -20.33
C LEU A 252 -23.36 6.51 -21.58
N ILE A 253 -23.34 5.18 -21.45
CA ILE A 253 -23.57 4.23 -22.53
C ILE A 253 -24.66 3.24 -22.12
N PRO A 254 -25.83 3.23 -22.78
CA PRO A 254 -26.81 2.15 -22.65
C PRO A 254 -26.32 0.91 -23.39
N THR A 255 -26.36 -0.27 -22.78
CA THR A 255 -25.85 -1.51 -23.39
C THR A 255 -26.64 -2.75 -22.98
N SER A 256 -26.56 -3.81 -23.79
CA SER A 256 -26.82 -5.17 -23.33
C SER A 256 -25.56 -6.02 -23.35
N ALA A 257 -24.94 -6.16 -22.18
CA ALA A 257 -23.77 -7.02 -22.03
C ALA A 257 -24.06 -8.51 -22.28
N MET A 258 -25.31 -8.94 -22.06
CA MET A 258 -25.72 -10.34 -22.31
C MET A 258 -25.72 -10.65 -23.81
N HIS A 259 -26.35 -9.79 -24.62
CA HIS A 259 -26.32 -9.91 -26.08
C HIS A 259 -24.89 -9.76 -26.61
N ALA A 260 -24.14 -8.78 -26.10
CA ALA A 260 -22.75 -8.58 -26.50
C ALA A 260 -21.87 -9.80 -26.20
N TYR A 261 -22.00 -10.40 -25.01
CA TYR A 261 -21.32 -11.65 -24.66
C TYR A 261 -21.72 -12.78 -25.63
N PHE A 262 -23.01 -12.95 -25.89
CA PHE A 262 -23.51 -13.98 -26.80
C PHE A 262 -22.90 -13.83 -28.20
N TYR A 263 -23.08 -12.67 -28.84
CA TYR A 263 -22.61 -12.43 -30.20
C TYR A 263 -21.10 -12.55 -30.30
N ARG A 264 -20.34 -11.93 -29.39
CA ARG A 264 -18.86 -11.95 -29.43
C ARG A 264 -18.26 -13.32 -29.18
N THR A 265 -18.92 -14.15 -28.39
CA THR A 265 -18.43 -15.51 -28.10
C THR A 265 -18.86 -16.47 -29.20
N ALA A 266 -20.12 -16.42 -29.62
CA ALA A 266 -20.67 -17.31 -30.63
C ALA A 266 -19.99 -17.16 -32.00
N SER A 267 -19.60 -15.93 -32.38
CA SER A 267 -18.91 -15.67 -33.65
C SER A 267 -17.52 -16.31 -33.76
N LEU A 268 -16.93 -16.73 -32.63
CA LEU A 268 -15.63 -17.40 -32.57
C LEU A 268 -15.76 -18.93 -32.47
N MET A 269 -16.97 -19.46 -32.35
CA MET A 269 -17.21 -20.88 -32.17
C MET A 269 -17.42 -21.60 -33.50
N THR A 270 -16.94 -22.84 -33.57
CA THR A 270 -17.47 -23.80 -34.55
C THR A 270 -18.89 -24.22 -34.17
N PHE A 271 -19.66 -24.72 -35.13
CA PHE A 271 -21.03 -25.18 -34.87
C PHE A 271 -21.11 -26.25 -33.75
N ASP A 272 -20.15 -27.17 -33.70
CA ASP A 272 -20.11 -28.21 -32.66
C ASP A 272 -19.80 -27.65 -31.27
N GLN A 273 -18.98 -26.60 -31.19
CA GLN A 273 -18.75 -25.86 -29.94
C GLN A 273 -20.02 -25.09 -29.55
N PHE A 274 -20.67 -24.43 -30.52
CA PHE A 274 -21.90 -23.68 -30.30
C PHE A 274 -23.05 -24.57 -29.78
N LYS A 275 -23.21 -25.80 -30.28
CA LYS A 275 -24.20 -26.76 -29.73
C LYS A 275 -23.99 -27.10 -28.25
N LYS A 276 -22.75 -26.98 -27.75
CA LYS A 276 -22.38 -27.21 -26.35
C LYS A 276 -22.39 -25.93 -25.52
N PHE A 277 -22.67 -24.78 -26.14
CA PHE A 277 -22.77 -23.50 -25.48
C PHE A 277 -24.04 -23.42 -24.61
N ASP A 278 -24.22 -22.28 -23.93
CA ASP A 278 -25.29 -22.07 -22.98
C ASP A 278 -26.67 -22.16 -23.64
N LYS A 279 -27.39 -23.26 -23.34
CA LYS A 279 -28.69 -23.57 -23.95
C LYS A 279 -29.76 -22.52 -23.63
N ASP A 280 -29.70 -21.91 -22.45
CA ASP A 280 -30.68 -20.92 -22.04
C ASP A 280 -30.49 -19.61 -22.80
N LEU A 281 -29.22 -19.22 -23.03
CA LEU A 281 -28.89 -18.09 -23.89
C LEU A 281 -29.30 -18.36 -25.35
N ILE A 282 -29.00 -19.54 -25.90
CA ILE A 282 -29.40 -19.90 -27.27
C ILE A 282 -30.93 -19.87 -27.43
N GLU A 283 -31.67 -20.41 -26.46
CA GLU A 283 -33.13 -20.40 -26.48
C GLU A 283 -33.72 -19.00 -26.31
N LYS A 284 -33.04 -18.10 -25.58
CA LYS A 284 -33.42 -16.68 -25.50
C LYS A 284 -33.17 -15.97 -26.85
N ILE A 285 -31.93 -15.95 -27.31
CA ILE A 285 -31.54 -15.24 -28.53
C ILE A 285 -32.25 -15.81 -29.76
N GLY A 286 -32.42 -17.13 -29.83
CA GLY A 286 -33.14 -17.75 -30.93
C GLY A 286 -34.61 -17.33 -31.03
N ARG A 287 -35.27 -17.01 -29.90
CA ARG A 287 -36.63 -16.45 -29.91
C ARG A 287 -36.67 -15.02 -30.40
N GLU A 288 -35.62 -14.25 -30.15
CA GLU A 288 -35.46 -12.85 -30.55
C GLU A 288 -35.10 -12.77 -32.04
N GLU A 289 -34.09 -13.53 -32.49
CA GLU A 289 -33.59 -13.52 -33.88
C GLU A 289 -34.54 -14.21 -34.87
N VAL A 290 -35.04 -15.41 -34.54
CA VAL A 290 -35.88 -16.20 -35.45
C VAL A 290 -37.36 -15.84 -35.31
N GLY A 291 -37.74 -15.24 -34.18
CA GLY A 291 -39.11 -14.94 -33.82
C GLY A 291 -39.83 -16.10 -33.12
N LYS A 292 -40.59 -15.78 -32.06
CA LYS A 292 -41.24 -16.74 -31.15
C LYS A 292 -42.02 -17.86 -31.85
N PHE A 293 -42.76 -17.55 -32.91
CA PHE A 293 -43.59 -18.53 -33.63
C PHE A 293 -42.75 -19.49 -34.48
N LYS A 294 -41.83 -18.97 -35.29
CA LYS A 294 -40.92 -19.79 -36.09
C LYS A 294 -40.04 -20.65 -35.20
N TRP A 295 -39.50 -20.07 -34.12
CA TRP A 295 -38.67 -20.76 -33.15
C TRP A 295 -39.36 -21.98 -32.52
N LYS A 296 -40.63 -21.87 -32.15
CA LYS A 296 -41.43 -22.99 -31.61
C LYS A 296 -41.60 -24.15 -32.59
N ASN A 297 -41.57 -23.88 -33.90
CA ASN A 297 -41.76 -24.88 -34.95
C ASN A 297 -40.45 -25.57 -35.37
N LEU A 298 -39.29 -25.11 -34.90
CA LEU A 298 -37.99 -25.72 -35.20
C LEU A 298 -37.68 -26.90 -34.25
N SER A 299 -37.22 -28.01 -34.81
CA SER A 299 -36.69 -29.16 -34.07
C SER A 299 -35.29 -28.88 -33.51
N GLY A 300 -34.85 -29.64 -32.49
CA GLY A 300 -33.61 -29.41 -31.73
C GLY A 300 -32.40 -28.93 -32.56
N ASP A 301 -31.86 -29.75 -33.45
CA ASP A 301 -30.68 -29.37 -34.25
C ASP A 301 -30.94 -28.19 -35.20
N LYS A 302 -32.18 -28.05 -35.71
CA LYS A 302 -32.56 -26.91 -36.58
C LYS A 302 -32.59 -25.59 -35.82
N LYS A 303 -32.92 -25.62 -34.52
CA LYS A 303 -32.83 -24.44 -33.65
C LYS A 303 -31.39 -23.94 -33.53
N TYR A 304 -30.46 -24.85 -33.21
CA TYR A 304 -29.04 -24.49 -33.10
C TYR A 304 -28.50 -23.95 -34.44
N GLN A 305 -28.82 -24.63 -35.55
CA GLN A 305 -28.39 -24.20 -36.89
C GLN A 305 -28.89 -22.79 -37.23
N ALA A 306 -30.18 -22.51 -36.99
CA ALA A 306 -30.77 -21.22 -37.31
C ALA A 306 -30.11 -20.06 -36.54
N VAL A 307 -29.81 -20.23 -35.25
CA VAL A 307 -29.11 -19.18 -34.48
C VAL A 307 -27.65 -19.08 -34.89
N TYR A 308 -26.98 -20.22 -35.11
CA TYR A 308 -25.59 -20.24 -35.54
C TYR A 308 -25.41 -19.51 -36.87
N GLU A 309 -26.28 -19.73 -37.85
CA GLU A 309 -26.27 -19.02 -39.13
C GLU A 309 -26.44 -17.50 -38.94
N ALA A 310 -27.41 -17.08 -38.10
CA ALA A 310 -27.65 -15.68 -37.81
C ALA A 310 -26.46 -14.96 -37.15
N VAL A 311 -25.67 -15.66 -36.33
CA VAL A 311 -24.50 -15.08 -35.64
C VAL A 311 -23.16 -15.33 -36.33
N SER A 312 -23.10 -16.23 -37.31
CA SER A 312 -21.88 -16.52 -38.06
C SER A 312 -21.75 -15.68 -39.33
N GLU A 313 -22.85 -15.12 -39.84
CA GLU A 313 -22.80 -14.23 -41.00
C GLU A 313 -22.22 -12.86 -40.60
N GLU A 314 -21.05 -12.51 -41.15
CA GLU A 314 -20.23 -11.36 -40.73
C GLU A 314 -21.02 -10.03 -40.73
N GLY A 315 -21.87 -9.81 -41.74
CA GLY A 315 -22.69 -8.61 -41.86
C GLY A 315 -23.75 -8.50 -40.76
N GLN A 316 -24.52 -9.58 -40.55
CA GLN A 316 -25.56 -9.61 -39.52
C GLN A 316 -24.96 -9.53 -38.12
N TYR A 317 -23.90 -10.29 -37.86
CA TYR A 317 -23.17 -10.27 -36.59
C TYR A 317 -22.75 -8.85 -36.18
N LYS A 318 -22.15 -8.10 -37.12
CA LYS A 318 -21.66 -6.75 -36.85
C LYS A 318 -22.80 -5.80 -36.50
N GLU A 319 -23.88 -5.82 -37.28
CA GLU A 319 -25.09 -5.03 -37.03
C GLU A 319 -25.71 -5.37 -35.67
N ARG A 320 -25.83 -6.66 -35.33
CA ARG A 320 -26.35 -7.10 -34.03
C ARG A 320 -25.46 -6.65 -32.88
N LEU A 321 -24.14 -6.71 -33.03
CA LEU A 321 -23.21 -6.24 -32.00
C LEU A 321 -23.29 -4.72 -31.82
N GLU A 322 -23.38 -3.95 -32.91
CA GLU A 322 -23.59 -2.49 -32.87
C GLU A 322 -24.90 -2.12 -32.15
N ALA A 323 -25.97 -2.90 -32.34
CA ALA A 323 -27.24 -2.70 -31.64
C ALA A 323 -27.12 -2.86 -30.10
N THR A 324 -26.12 -3.61 -29.62
CA THR A 324 -25.86 -3.73 -28.17
C THR A 324 -25.13 -2.53 -27.58
N ASN A 325 -24.65 -1.60 -28.41
CA ASN A 325 -23.76 -0.48 -28.07
C ASN A 325 -22.47 -0.89 -27.32
N PHE A 326 -22.09 -2.17 -27.33
CA PHE A 326 -20.90 -2.63 -26.64
C PHE A 326 -19.62 -2.18 -27.35
N ASP A 327 -19.68 -2.00 -28.66
CA ASP A 327 -18.65 -1.36 -29.48
C ASP A 327 -18.33 0.06 -28.99
N LYS A 328 -19.36 0.86 -28.69
CA LYS A 328 -19.22 2.21 -28.11
C LYS A 328 -18.58 2.17 -26.72
N PHE A 329 -18.89 1.16 -25.92
CA PHE A 329 -18.20 0.93 -24.65
C PHE A 329 -16.71 0.61 -24.83
N LEU A 330 -16.36 -0.25 -25.79
CA LEU A 330 -14.97 -0.55 -26.09
C LEU A 330 -14.22 0.68 -26.61
N GLU A 331 -14.86 1.49 -27.46
CA GLU A 331 -14.29 2.75 -27.96
C GLU A 331 -14.01 3.73 -26.81
N ALA A 332 -15.00 4.00 -25.96
CA ALA A 332 -14.83 4.86 -24.79
C ALA A 332 -13.73 4.36 -23.83
N LEU A 333 -13.65 3.04 -23.64
CA LEU A 333 -12.61 2.42 -22.82
C LEU A 333 -11.22 2.63 -23.45
N ARG A 334 -11.08 2.43 -24.77
CA ARG A 334 -9.81 2.68 -25.49
C ARG A 334 -9.42 4.16 -25.42
N ASP A 335 -10.37 5.08 -25.56
CA ASP A 335 -10.11 6.51 -25.49
C ASP A 335 -9.62 6.94 -24.11
N PHE A 336 -10.19 6.37 -23.04
CA PHE A 336 -9.77 6.64 -21.67
C PHE A 336 -8.43 6.01 -21.31
N LEU A 337 -8.13 4.81 -21.82
CA LEU A 337 -6.81 4.20 -21.68
C LEU A 337 -5.75 4.96 -22.50
N GLY A 338 -6.16 5.45 -23.67
CA GLY A 338 -5.34 6.21 -24.60
C GLY A 338 -4.27 5.36 -25.29
N ASP A 339 -3.51 6.03 -26.15
CA ASP A 339 -2.29 5.50 -26.75
C ASP A 339 -1.13 5.41 -25.74
N GLU A 340 0.07 5.06 -26.19
CA GLU A 340 1.28 5.02 -25.35
C GLU A 340 1.51 6.33 -24.58
N SER A 341 1.21 7.50 -25.18
CA SER A 341 1.33 8.80 -24.50
C SER A 341 0.25 9.01 -23.44
N GLY A 342 -0.99 8.59 -23.72
CA GLY A 342 -2.10 8.58 -22.78
C GLY A 342 -1.79 7.72 -21.55
N GLN A 343 -1.34 6.48 -21.81
CA GLN A 343 -0.96 5.52 -20.77
C GLN A 343 0.19 6.04 -19.91
N LEU A 344 1.22 6.63 -20.53
CA LEU A 344 2.31 7.27 -19.79
C LEU A 344 1.80 8.35 -18.82
N LYS A 345 0.84 9.18 -19.25
CA LYS A 345 0.23 10.22 -18.40
C LYS A 345 -0.55 9.63 -17.24
N ILE A 346 -1.30 8.55 -17.48
CA ILE A 346 -2.02 7.80 -16.42
C ILE A 346 -1.03 7.32 -15.37
N LEU A 347 0.05 6.66 -15.79
CA LEU A 347 1.04 6.08 -14.89
C LEU A 347 1.83 7.16 -14.13
N GLN A 348 2.18 8.27 -14.78
CA GLN A 348 2.77 9.43 -14.09
C GLN A 348 1.82 10.00 -13.03
N GLU A 349 0.52 10.07 -13.32
CA GLU A 349 -0.46 10.51 -12.34
C GLU A 349 -0.57 9.53 -11.16
N GLN A 350 -0.50 8.22 -11.40
CA GLN A 350 -0.42 7.23 -10.32
C GLN A 350 0.78 7.51 -9.40
N VAL A 351 1.96 7.82 -9.94
CA VAL A 351 3.14 8.18 -9.12
C VAL A 351 2.87 9.44 -8.29
N ARG A 352 2.30 10.49 -8.89
CA ARG A 352 1.95 11.74 -8.17
C ARG A 352 0.97 11.48 -7.03
N VAL A 353 -0.03 10.64 -7.26
CA VAL A 353 -1.02 10.26 -6.25
C VAL A 353 -0.36 9.47 -5.12
N SER A 354 0.49 8.48 -5.44
CA SER A 354 1.25 7.73 -4.44
C SER A 354 2.12 8.64 -3.57
N LEU A 355 2.81 9.62 -4.17
CA LEU A 355 3.63 10.60 -3.45
C LEU A 355 2.81 11.54 -2.55
N LYS A 356 1.59 11.91 -2.94
CA LYS A 356 0.68 12.71 -2.11
C LYS A 356 0.13 11.92 -0.91
N ASN A 357 -0.09 10.61 -1.11
CA ASN A 357 -0.73 9.72 -0.15
C ASN A 357 0.25 8.99 0.78
N LEU A 358 1.55 9.30 0.69
CA LEU A 358 2.57 8.83 1.62
C LEU A 358 2.13 9.01 3.07
N SER A 359 2.26 7.92 3.85
CA SER A 359 1.80 7.84 5.24
C SER A 359 2.88 7.23 6.14
N PRO A 360 3.32 7.93 7.21
CA PRO A 360 4.30 7.38 8.15
C PRO A 360 3.88 6.05 8.80
N LYS A 361 2.57 5.80 8.93
CA LYS A 361 2.04 4.58 9.59
C LYS A 361 2.36 3.28 8.85
N GLN A 362 2.76 3.35 7.58
CA GLN A 362 2.95 2.21 6.69
C GLN A 362 4.40 2.10 6.18
N GLY A 363 5.35 2.82 6.79
CA GLY A 363 6.74 2.92 6.30
C GLY A 363 6.85 4.01 5.23
N LEU A 364 7.31 5.20 5.62
CA LEU A 364 7.33 6.37 4.74
C LEU A 364 8.32 6.19 3.58
N ALA A 365 9.54 5.74 3.90
CA ALA A 365 10.62 5.53 2.95
C ALA A 365 10.31 4.37 1.99
N ASP A 366 9.75 3.26 2.47
CA ASP A 366 9.39 2.12 1.63
C ASP A 366 8.31 2.49 0.58
N GLN A 367 7.30 3.25 1.01
CA GLN A 367 6.29 3.79 0.08
C GLN A 367 6.90 4.77 -0.92
N PHE A 368 7.83 5.62 -0.45
CA PHE A 368 8.54 6.57 -1.30
C PHE A 368 9.43 5.84 -2.32
N GLU A 369 10.15 4.80 -1.92
CA GLU A 369 10.97 3.95 -2.79
C GLU A 369 10.11 3.32 -3.88
N SER A 370 8.97 2.72 -3.51
CA SER A 370 8.02 2.14 -4.46
C SER A 370 7.56 3.17 -5.50
N ALA A 371 7.22 4.39 -5.06
CA ALA A 371 6.84 5.49 -5.96
C ALA A 371 8.04 5.96 -6.82
N TYR A 372 9.24 6.00 -6.26
CA TYR A 372 10.47 6.39 -6.94
C TYR A 372 10.86 5.39 -8.03
N GLU A 373 10.85 4.09 -7.75
CA GLU A 373 11.12 3.06 -8.77
C GLU A 373 10.10 3.14 -9.91
N LYS A 374 8.83 3.32 -9.58
CA LYS A 374 7.78 3.53 -10.57
C LYS A 374 8.00 4.81 -11.39
N SER A 375 8.50 5.87 -10.77
CA SER A 375 8.86 7.13 -11.44
C SER A 375 9.91 6.92 -12.54
N LYS A 376 10.88 6.02 -12.32
CA LYS A 376 11.91 5.67 -13.32
C LYS A 376 11.28 5.00 -14.54
N VAL A 377 10.36 4.06 -14.31
CA VAL A 377 9.65 3.33 -15.38
C VAL A 377 8.82 4.28 -16.25
N VAL A 378 8.20 5.29 -15.64
CA VAL A 378 7.37 6.29 -16.36
C VAL A 378 8.17 7.52 -16.78
N ARG A 379 9.50 7.47 -16.67
CA ARG A 379 10.44 8.54 -17.04
C ARG A 379 10.03 9.90 -16.46
N MET A 380 9.54 9.90 -15.23
CA MET A 380 9.23 11.14 -14.53
C MET A 380 10.54 11.81 -14.13
N PRO A 381 10.69 13.13 -14.32
CA PRO A 381 11.84 13.85 -13.79
C PRO A 381 11.97 13.59 -12.28
N ALA A 382 13.19 13.29 -11.83
CA ALA A 382 13.49 13.10 -10.43
C ALA A 382 13.38 14.41 -9.62
N THR A 383 13.39 15.55 -10.31
CA THR A 383 13.21 16.88 -9.72
C THR A 383 11.89 16.91 -8.94
N ASP A 384 11.97 17.36 -7.69
CA ASP A 384 10.85 17.53 -6.76
C ASP A 384 10.23 16.25 -6.18
N LEU A 385 10.68 15.04 -6.55
CA LEU A 385 10.15 13.81 -5.92
C LEU A 385 10.44 13.82 -4.41
N SER A 386 11.68 14.08 -4.02
CA SER A 386 12.12 14.12 -2.61
C SER A 386 11.36 15.16 -1.77
N SER A 387 10.83 16.22 -2.38
CA SER A 387 10.04 17.23 -1.66
C SER A 387 8.79 16.62 -1.01
N HIS A 388 8.16 15.62 -1.64
CA HIS A 388 7.00 14.92 -1.09
C HIS A 388 7.36 14.10 0.15
N PHE A 389 8.52 13.42 0.13
CA PHE A 389 9.03 12.71 1.30
C PHE A 389 9.24 13.68 2.46
N TRP A 390 9.94 14.79 2.20
CA TRP A 390 10.27 15.76 3.25
C TRP A 390 9.07 16.40 3.91
N VAL A 391 8.02 16.74 3.16
CA VAL A 391 6.77 17.29 3.72
C VAL A 391 6.16 16.31 4.74
N LYS A 392 6.09 15.02 4.40
CA LYS A 392 5.55 13.99 5.30
C LYS A 392 6.49 13.66 6.45
N TYR A 393 7.79 13.68 6.20
CA TYR A 393 8.80 13.44 7.21
C TYR A 393 8.82 14.57 8.26
N ASP A 394 8.66 15.84 7.85
CA ASP A 394 8.56 16.97 8.78
C ASP A 394 7.37 16.81 9.75
N ASP A 395 6.23 16.30 9.28
CA ASP A 395 5.07 15.99 10.13
C ASP A 395 5.34 14.83 11.09
N LEU A 396 6.01 13.77 10.60
CA LEU A 396 6.47 12.65 11.43
C LEU A 396 7.43 13.13 12.53
N GLU A 397 8.45 13.89 12.17
CA GLU A 397 9.48 14.39 13.06
C GLU A 397 8.88 15.27 14.17
N LYS A 398 8.02 16.22 13.81
CA LYS A 398 7.30 17.06 14.79
C LYS A 398 6.49 16.23 15.78
N ARG A 399 5.81 15.18 15.31
CA ARG A 399 5.05 14.27 16.17
C ARG A 399 5.97 13.53 17.14
N VAL A 400 7.02 12.87 16.65
CA VAL A 400 7.91 12.07 17.52
C VAL A 400 8.66 12.92 18.53
N ILE A 401 9.04 14.15 18.17
CA ILE A 401 9.65 15.11 19.09
C ILE A 401 8.65 15.55 20.16
N LYS A 402 7.41 15.84 19.78
CA LYS A 402 6.34 16.19 20.73
C LYS A 402 6.03 15.06 21.70
N ASP A 403 6.06 13.82 21.22
CA ASP A 403 5.78 12.62 22.02
C ASP A 403 7.00 12.17 22.86
N LEU A 404 8.16 12.81 22.71
CA LEU A 404 9.35 12.62 23.56
C LEU A 404 9.18 13.30 24.91
N VAL A 405 8.30 12.76 25.76
CA VAL A 405 8.00 13.32 27.09
C VAL A 405 9.06 12.93 28.13
N GLY A 406 9.77 11.82 27.93
CA GLY A 406 10.66 11.29 28.95
C GLY A 406 11.55 10.15 28.47
N PRO A 407 12.33 9.58 29.40
CA PRO A 407 13.31 8.55 29.09
C PRO A 407 12.71 7.26 28.55
N ALA A 408 11.52 6.89 29.01
CA ALA A 408 10.82 5.69 28.54
C ALA A 408 10.34 5.80 27.09
N SER A 409 10.24 7.00 26.51
CA SER A 409 9.75 7.21 25.14
C SER A 409 10.84 7.40 24.09
N ILE A 410 12.11 7.15 24.43
CA ILE A 410 13.25 7.30 23.51
C ILE A 410 13.11 6.47 22.22
N CYS A 411 12.47 5.30 22.31
CA CYS A 411 12.27 4.41 21.17
C CYS A 411 11.38 5.01 20.08
N ILE A 412 10.57 6.04 20.38
CA ILE A 412 9.73 6.73 19.39
C ILE A 412 10.62 7.46 18.36
N LEU A 413 11.79 7.95 18.75
CA LEU A 413 12.74 8.59 17.82
C LEU A 413 13.36 7.59 16.83
N SER A 414 13.42 6.30 17.19
CA SER A 414 13.92 5.24 16.29
C SER A 414 13.04 5.07 15.06
N GLU A 415 11.72 5.36 15.16
CA GLU A 415 10.81 5.37 14.01
C GLU A 415 11.30 6.37 12.96
N ALA A 416 11.48 7.64 13.34
CA ALA A 416 11.95 8.68 12.42
C ALA A 416 13.38 8.42 11.92
N MET A 417 14.27 7.89 12.78
CA MET A 417 15.64 7.55 12.40
C MET A 417 15.69 6.46 11.32
N LYS A 418 14.84 5.43 11.41
CA LYS A 418 14.75 4.37 10.40
C LYS A 418 14.31 4.92 9.05
N GLU A 419 13.31 5.80 9.04
CA GLU A 419 12.83 6.43 7.81
C GLU A 419 13.93 7.29 7.14
N LEU A 420 14.74 8.02 7.92
CA LEU A 420 15.88 8.77 7.37
C LEU A 420 16.98 7.85 6.83
N LYS A 421 17.29 6.74 7.50
CA LYS A 421 18.27 5.76 7.02
C LYS A 421 17.83 5.19 5.66
N SER A 422 16.61 4.67 5.57
CA SER A 422 16.09 4.12 4.32
C SER A 422 16.02 5.19 3.22
N PHE A 423 15.57 6.42 3.53
CA PHE A 423 15.56 7.50 2.55
C PHE A 423 16.97 7.92 2.09
N TYR A 424 17.96 7.91 2.98
CA TYR A 424 19.34 8.19 2.63
C TYR A 424 19.88 7.20 1.58
N GLU A 425 19.58 5.91 1.74
CA GLU A 425 19.97 4.86 0.76
C GLU A 425 19.32 5.11 -0.61
N ILE A 426 18.04 5.50 -0.64
CA ILE A 426 17.33 5.87 -1.87
C ILE A 426 17.97 7.10 -2.52
N ALA A 427 18.23 8.15 -1.73
CA ALA A 427 18.85 9.39 -2.19
C ALA A 427 20.29 9.15 -2.67
N HIS A 428 21.01 8.21 -2.07
CA HIS A 428 22.32 7.75 -2.51
C HIS A 428 22.23 7.07 -3.88
N GLY A 429 21.36 6.06 -4.03
CA GLY A 429 21.13 5.39 -5.31
C GLY A 429 20.63 6.33 -6.42
N ALA A 430 19.90 7.39 -6.04
CA ALA A 430 19.40 8.41 -6.95
C ALA A 430 20.41 9.53 -7.26
N SER A 431 21.58 9.54 -6.62
CA SER A 431 22.58 10.63 -6.69
C SER A 431 22.04 12.01 -6.27
N TRP A 432 21.12 12.05 -5.28
CA TRP A 432 20.59 13.28 -4.70
C TRP A 432 21.45 13.77 -3.52
N HIS A 433 22.60 14.37 -3.83
CA HIS A 433 23.57 14.77 -2.80
C HIS A 433 23.03 15.77 -1.77
N GLU A 434 22.18 16.72 -2.17
CA GLU A 434 21.55 17.66 -1.24
C GLU A 434 20.62 16.95 -0.24
N ASP A 435 19.82 16.00 -0.73
CA ASP A 435 18.91 15.21 0.09
C ASP A 435 19.66 14.24 1.01
N GLN A 436 20.78 13.66 0.57
CA GLN A 436 21.69 12.87 1.41
C GLN A 436 22.21 13.69 2.59
N GLN A 437 22.74 14.90 2.32
CA GLN A 437 23.24 15.77 3.38
C GLN A 437 22.12 16.22 4.33
N LYS A 438 20.95 16.56 3.78
CA LYS A 438 19.78 16.93 4.58
C LYS A 438 19.32 15.79 5.49
N ALA A 439 19.31 14.55 5.01
CA ALA A 439 19.01 13.39 5.84
C ALA A 439 20.03 13.22 6.97
N LEU A 440 21.33 13.29 6.68
CA LEU A 440 22.36 13.23 7.72
C LEU A 440 22.21 14.34 8.77
N GLU A 441 21.92 15.57 8.36
CA GLU A 441 21.69 16.68 9.30
C GLU A 441 20.45 16.45 10.18
N ARG A 442 19.36 15.93 9.62
CA ARG A 442 18.16 15.57 10.41
C ARG A 442 18.44 14.40 11.36
N MET A 443 19.21 13.39 10.94
CA MET A 443 19.67 12.31 11.82
C MET A 443 20.50 12.87 12.99
N LYS A 444 21.43 13.80 12.75
CA LYS A 444 22.17 14.49 13.82
C LYS A 444 21.23 15.23 14.77
N GLY A 445 20.22 15.91 14.24
CA GLY A 445 19.16 16.55 15.02
C GLY A 445 18.46 15.58 15.97
N LEU A 446 18.02 14.43 15.46
CA LEU A 446 17.40 13.37 16.26
C LEU A 446 18.32 12.83 17.37
N VAL A 447 19.62 12.71 17.11
CA VAL A 447 20.61 12.32 18.14
C VAL A 447 20.76 13.39 19.22
N ARG A 448 20.71 14.67 18.85
CA ARG A 448 20.85 15.80 19.78
C ARG A 448 19.61 16.04 20.64
N HIS A 449 18.42 15.74 20.12
CA HIS A 449 17.15 15.92 20.84
C HIS A 449 17.11 15.32 22.25
N PRO A 450 17.49 14.05 22.49
CA PRO A 450 17.56 13.49 23.84
C PRO A 450 18.73 14.01 24.69
N LEU A 451 19.77 14.60 24.08
CA LEU A 451 20.91 15.15 24.80
C LEU A 451 20.59 16.51 25.44
N LEU A 452 19.77 17.34 24.79
CA LEU A 452 19.32 18.62 25.34
C LEU A 452 18.72 18.50 26.76
N PRO A 453 17.65 17.71 26.98
CA PRO A 453 17.09 17.54 28.32
C PRO A 453 18.07 16.82 29.24
N LEU A 454 18.95 15.96 28.73
CA LEU A 454 19.99 15.33 29.54
C LEU A 454 20.97 16.35 30.13
N LEU A 455 21.49 17.26 29.31
CA LEU A 455 22.43 18.29 29.75
C LEU A 455 21.74 19.32 30.68
N GLU A 456 20.51 19.74 30.34
CA GLU A 456 19.73 20.69 31.14
C GLU A 456 19.32 20.11 32.50
N LYS A 457 18.79 18.88 32.52
CA LYS A 457 18.18 18.28 33.71
C LYS A 457 19.19 17.54 34.58
N ALA A 458 20.28 17.01 34.03
CA ALA A 458 21.33 16.41 34.86
C ALA A 458 21.99 17.46 35.78
N THR A 459 22.16 18.68 35.28
CA THR A 459 22.63 19.81 36.10
C THR A 459 21.65 20.15 37.22
N ALA A 460 20.34 20.12 36.94
CA ALA A 460 19.30 20.32 37.96
C ALA A 460 19.28 19.17 38.98
N CYS A 461 19.47 17.92 38.53
CA CYS A 461 19.56 16.75 39.40
C CYS A 461 20.74 16.88 40.38
N LYS A 462 21.91 17.32 39.90
CA LYS A 462 23.07 17.60 40.75
C LYS A 462 22.74 18.61 41.86
N ASN A 463 22.04 19.69 41.52
CA ASN A 463 21.63 20.69 42.51
C ASN A 463 20.61 20.15 43.51
N GLN A 464 19.67 19.31 43.07
CA GLN A 464 18.72 18.63 43.96
C GLN A 464 19.43 17.68 44.92
N MET A 465 20.44 16.94 44.45
CA MET A 465 21.25 16.05 45.29
C MET A 465 22.00 16.79 46.40
N GLN A 466 22.39 18.04 46.15
CA GLN A 466 23.00 18.91 47.17
C GLN A 466 21.97 19.42 48.20
N GLY A 467 20.68 19.47 47.85
CA GLY A 467 19.60 19.99 48.69
C GLY A 467 18.89 18.98 49.59
N GLY A 468 19.22 17.69 49.52
CA GLY A 468 18.63 16.62 50.36
C GLY A 468 17.82 15.57 49.58
N ALA A 469 17.35 14.56 50.32
CA ALA A 469 16.93 13.24 49.83
C ALA A 469 16.08 13.22 48.53
N PHE A 470 16.60 12.52 47.50
CA PHE A 470 15.88 12.20 46.28
C PHE A 470 15.13 10.87 46.38
N THR A 471 13.83 10.85 46.11
CA THR A 471 13.03 9.62 45.99
C THR A 471 12.73 9.33 44.52
N ALA A 472 13.36 8.28 43.98
CA ALA A 472 13.10 7.86 42.61
C ALA A 472 11.67 7.32 42.45
N THR A 473 11.03 7.62 41.31
CA THR A 473 9.78 6.96 40.91
C THR A 473 10.10 5.93 39.83
N SER A 474 9.62 4.70 40.01
CA SER A 474 9.90 3.59 39.10
C SER A 474 8.59 3.10 38.45
N PRO A 475 8.52 3.04 37.10
CA PRO A 475 9.50 3.52 36.11
C PRO A 475 9.46 5.05 35.95
N PRO A 476 10.58 5.71 35.63
CA PRO A 476 10.57 7.16 35.45
C PRO A 476 9.98 7.49 34.09
N THR A 477 8.76 8.02 34.11
CA THR A 477 8.02 8.46 32.91
C THR A 477 8.41 9.85 32.44
N GLN A 478 9.04 10.65 33.30
CA GLN A 478 9.50 12.01 33.02
C GLN A 478 10.99 12.14 33.34
N TRP A 479 11.66 13.09 32.68
CA TRP A 479 13.07 13.37 32.92
C TRP A 479 13.38 13.75 34.37
N ALA A 480 12.46 14.45 35.05
CA ALA A 480 12.62 14.85 36.44
C ALA A 480 12.57 13.66 37.43
N HIS A 481 12.11 12.48 36.98
CA HIS A 481 11.96 11.30 37.82
C HIS A 481 13.20 10.39 37.83
N LEU A 482 14.19 10.68 36.96
CA LEU A 482 15.41 9.91 36.85
C LEU A 482 16.30 10.07 38.09
N SER A 483 16.77 8.94 38.63
CA SER A 483 17.78 8.95 39.67
C SER A 483 19.16 9.34 39.13
N PRO A 484 20.10 9.75 40.00
CA PRO A 484 21.48 10.02 39.58
C PRO A 484 22.14 8.84 38.86
N LEU A 485 21.82 7.61 39.26
CA LEU A 485 22.33 6.41 38.62
C LEU A 485 21.71 6.18 37.24
N ASP A 486 20.42 6.48 37.06
CA ASP A 486 19.79 6.44 35.74
C ASP A 486 20.45 7.46 34.82
N TRP A 487 20.70 8.70 35.29
CA TRP A 487 21.44 9.72 34.53
C TRP A 487 22.84 9.27 34.14
N HIS A 488 23.61 8.76 35.11
CA HIS A 488 24.96 8.26 34.86
C HIS A 488 24.95 7.17 33.78
N THR A 489 23.94 6.30 33.79
CA THR A 489 23.90 5.19 32.86
C THR A 489 23.38 5.57 31.49
N ILE A 490 22.46 6.53 31.39
CA ILE A 490 22.13 7.16 30.10
C ILE A 490 23.39 7.80 29.49
N CYS A 491 24.15 8.58 30.26
CA CYS A 491 25.40 9.19 29.80
C CYS A 491 26.40 8.13 29.33
N SER A 492 26.58 7.06 30.12
CA SER A 492 27.48 5.96 29.77
C SER A 492 27.04 5.23 28.51
N SER A 493 25.73 5.02 28.33
CA SER A 493 25.15 4.37 27.15
C SER A 493 25.39 5.17 25.87
N PHE A 494 25.32 6.50 25.93
CA PHE A 494 25.66 7.37 24.82
C PHE A 494 27.17 7.32 24.50
N LEU A 495 28.01 7.30 25.54
CA LEU A 495 29.47 7.28 25.40
C LEU A 495 30.04 5.94 24.91
N LEU A 496 29.23 4.87 24.80
CA LEU A 496 29.68 3.60 24.21
C LEU A 496 30.22 3.76 22.78
N LEU A 497 29.78 4.80 22.07
CA LEU A 497 30.21 5.11 20.70
C LEU A 497 31.49 5.96 20.64
N SER A 498 32.11 6.29 21.77
CA SER A 498 33.29 7.17 21.83
C SER A 498 34.51 6.62 21.09
N CYS A 499 34.53 5.32 20.77
CA CYS A 499 35.58 4.72 19.95
C CYS A 499 35.33 4.85 18.43
N TYR A 500 34.12 5.22 18.01
CA TYR A 500 33.78 5.40 16.60
C TYR A 500 34.30 6.76 16.11
N LYS A 501 35.10 6.74 15.04
CA LYS A 501 35.69 7.96 14.45
C LYS A 501 34.60 8.94 13.99
N SER A 502 33.60 8.42 13.28
CA SER A 502 32.44 9.17 12.77
C SER A 502 31.68 9.89 13.89
N PHE A 503 31.45 9.19 15.01
CA PHE A 503 30.85 9.74 16.22
C PHE A 503 31.68 10.89 16.81
N CYS A 504 32.97 10.66 17.06
CA CYS A 504 33.86 11.67 17.65
C CYS A 504 34.00 12.92 16.78
N THR A 505 34.07 12.75 15.45
CA THR A 505 34.13 13.89 14.52
C THR A 505 32.83 14.71 14.52
N THR A 506 31.68 14.05 14.65
CA THR A 506 30.37 14.71 14.51
C THR A 506 29.83 15.27 15.82
N PHE A 507 29.99 14.51 16.91
CA PHE A 507 29.42 14.80 18.23
C PHE A 507 30.49 15.02 19.29
N GLY A 508 31.72 15.40 18.91
CA GLY A 508 32.84 15.55 19.82
C GLY A 508 32.57 16.55 20.96
N TYR A 509 31.88 17.65 20.67
CA TYR A 509 31.50 18.63 21.68
C TYR A 509 30.45 18.06 22.65
N GLU A 510 29.38 17.48 22.14
CA GLU A 510 28.33 16.85 22.93
C GLU A 510 28.89 15.69 23.78
N LYS A 511 29.81 14.91 23.23
CA LYS A 511 30.57 13.88 23.95
C LYS A 511 31.30 14.48 25.15
N MET A 512 32.07 15.56 24.97
CA MET A 512 32.77 16.22 26.08
C MET A 512 31.80 16.72 27.16
N LEU A 513 30.65 17.29 26.76
CA LEU A 513 29.62 17.71 27.71
C LEU A 513 29.05 16.53 28.50
N VAL A 514 28.74 15.42 27.82
CA VAL A 514 28.23 14.20 28.47
C VAL A 514 29.27 13.58 29.40
N GLU A 515 30.57 13.59 29.04
CA GLU A 515 31.67 13.16 29.92
C GLU A 515 31.73 14.04 31.18
N MET A 516 31.69 15.36 31.04
CA MET A 516 31.68 16.27 32.19
C MET A 516 30.47 16.05 33.11
N VAL A 517 29.28 15.84 32.53
CA VAL A 517 28.07 15.53 33.30
C VAL A 517 28.23 14.20 34.02
N LYS A 518 28.66 13.15 33.33
CA LYS A 518 28.92 11.82 33.91
C LYS A 518 29.93 11.87 35.05
N ASP A 519 31.05 12.57 34.87
CA ASP A 519 32.09 12.74 35.89
C ASP A 519 31.57 13.55 37.08
N SER A 520 30.73 14.57 36.83
CA SER A 520 30.09 15.34 37.89
C SER A 520 29.12 14.51 38.75
N LEU A 521 28.42 13.55 38.14
CA LEU A 521 27.55 12.59 38.82
C LEU A 521 28.37 11.51 39.57
N SER A 522 29.58 11.22 39.11
CA SER A 522 30.49 10.24 39.72
C SER A 522 31.29 10.82 40.89
N SER A 523 31.63 12.11 40.83
CA SER A 523 32.48 12.81 41.82
C SER A 523 31.72 13.32 43.04
N SER A 524 30.38 13.42 42.97
CA SER A 524 29.56 13.39 44.17
C SER A 524 29.73 12.00 44.79
N LEU A 525 30.46 11.92 45.92
CA LEU A 525 30.52 10.75 46.80
C LEU A 525 29.10 10.42 47.22
N LEU A 526 28.40 9.67 46.39
CA LEU A 526 27.04 9.23 46.63
C LEU A 526 27.09 8.17 47.72
N SER A 527 27.07 8.61 48.98
CA SER A 527 26.70 7.72 50.07
C SER A 527 25.21 7.42 49.92
N PHE A 528 24.90 6.21 49.49
CA PHE A 528 23.54 5.70 49.52
C PHE A 528 23.36 4.89 50.80
N THR A 529 22.24 5.10 51.47
CA THR A 529 21.83 4.23 52.57
C THR A 529 20.71 3.34 52.06
N TYR A 530 20.96 2.03 52.09
CA TYR A 530 19.92 1.04 51.80
C TYR A 530 19.20 0.68 53.10
N CYS A 531 17.99 1.20 53.28
CA CYS A 531 17.18 0.91 54.46
C CYS A 531 15.73 0.62 54.05
N CYS A 532 15.19 -0.53 54.49
CA CYS A 532 13.77 -0.88 54.32
C CYS A 532 13.24 -0.80 52.88
N SER A 533 13.95 -1.38 51.92
CA SER A 533 13.56 -1.49 50.50
C SER A 533 13.46 -0.17 49.71
N LYS A 534 13.92 0.96 50.27
CA LYS A 534 14.05 2.24 49.56
C LYS A 534 15.49 2.72 49.57
N VAL A 535 16.00 3.10 48.41
CA VAL A 535 17.31 3.76 48.26
C VAL A 535 17.11 5.25 48.49
N THR A 536 17.77 5.82 49.49
CA THR A 536 17.82 7.28 49.69
C THR A 536 19.23 7.78 49.39
N TRP A 537 19.32 8.89 48.67
CA TRP A 537 20.58 9.54 48.31
C TRP A 537 20.76 10.77 49.21
N GLU A 538 21.82 10.80 50.01
CA GLU A 538 22.19 11.98 50.82
C GLU A 538 23.50 12.57 50.32
N GLY A 539 23.52 13.89 50.09
CA GLY A 539 24.73 14.61 49.73
C GLY A 539 25.66 14.71 50.94
N GLN A 540 26.86 14.14 50.85
CA GLN A 540 27.85 14.28 51.91
C GLN A 540 28.53 15.65 51.80
N GLU A 541 28.26 16.56 52.74
CA GLU A 541 29.05 17.79 52.85
C GLU A 541 30.49 17.43 53.24
N ARG A 542 31.48 17.94 52.48
CA ARG A 542 32.92 17.68 52.72
C ARG A 542 33.47 18.28 54.03
N ASN A 543 32.61 18.79 54.91
CA ASN A 543 33.01 19.46 56.13
C ASN A 543 33.23 18.45 57.28
N GLY A 544 34.41 17.82 57.26
CA GLY A 544 35.01 17.15 58.42
C GLY A 544 34.63 15.68 58.61
N ILE A 545 35.51 14.79 58.18
CA ILE A 545 35.52 13.38 58.62
C ILE A 545 35.77 13.39 60.14
N ARG A 546 34.71 13.32 60.94
CA ARG A 546 34.78 12.95 62.36
C ARG A 546 34.44 11.47 62.48
N ASP A 547 35.27 10.76 63.23
CA ASP A 547 35.26 9.32 63.44
C ASP A 547 33.87 8.73 63.77
N GLY A 548 33.48 7.69 63.02
CA GLY A 548 32.63 6.60 63.54
C GLY A 548 31.18 6.89 63.97
N GLY A 549 30.49 7.85 63.37
CA GLY A 549 29.07 8.11 63.69
C GLY A 549 28.09 7.05 63.15
N TYR A 550 27.17 6.56 63.98
CA TYR A 550 26.02 5.76 63.56
C TYR A 550 24.94 6.65 62.95
N THR A 551 24.44 6.32 61.77
CA THR A 551 23.25 6.94 61.19
C THR A 551 22.01 6.10 61.51
N ARG A 552 20.97 6.74 62.08
CA ARG A 552 19.65 6.11 62.26
C ARG A 552 18.81 6.37 61.01
N CYS A 553 18.31 5.31 60.39
CA CYS A 553 17.36 5.44 59.30
C CYS A 553 16.04 6.03 59.79
N GLY A 554 15.67 7.22 59.30
CA GLY A 554 14.47 7.94 59.74
C GLY A 554 13.16 7.16 59.57
N SER A 555 13.08 6.22 58.62
CA SER A 555 11.86 5.44 58.37
C SER A 555 11.69 4.20 59.26
N CYS A 556 12.75 3.60 59.80
CA CYS A 556 12.63 2.39 60.64
C CYS A 556 13.39 2.42 61.96
N GLY A 557 14.12 3.50 62.25
CA GLY A 557 14.88 3.68 63.48
C GLY A 557 16.11 2.79 63.64
N ARG A 558 16.39 1.84 62.73
CA ARG A 558 17.58 0.98 62.81
C ARG A 558 18.85 1.83 62.64
N GLN A 559 19.80 1.62 63.55
CA GLN A 559 21.17 2.12 63.44
C GLN A 559 21.93 1.20 62.50
N TYR A 560 22.53 1.78 61.47
CA TYR A 560 23.49 1.09 60.62
C TYR A 560 24.88 1.58 61.00
N TYR A 561 25.85 0.67 61.12
CA TYR A 561 27.25 1.08 61.02
C TYR A 561 27.41 1.77 59.68
N ASN A 562 28.19 2.85 59.61
CA ASN A 562 28.60 3.45 58.34
C ASN A 562 29.22 2.33 57.50
N THR A 563 28.38 1.68 56.69
CA THR A 563 28.73 0.54 55.88
C THR A 563 29.84 1.02 54.97
N GLN A 564 30.86 0.17 54.79
CA GLN A 564 31.93 0.36 53.81
C GLN A 564 31.37 1.13 52.61
N GLN A 565 32.05 2.20 52.19
CA GLN A 565 31.78 2.88 50.92
C GLN A 565 31.80 1.81 49.82
N ALA A 566 30.66 1.17 49.59
CA ALA A 566 30.55 0.10 48.63
C ALA A 566 30.45 0.81 47.30
N ASN A 567 31.50 0.70 46.49
CA ASN A 567 31.46 1.19 45.14
C ASN A 567 30.27 0.51 44.44
N ILE A 568 29.22 1.26 44.10
CA ILE A 568 28.02 0.75 43.41
C ILE A 568 28.42 0.06 42.10
N PHE A 569 29.54 0.49 41.51
CA PHE A 569 30.12 -0.04 40.29
C PHE A 569 31.17 -1.13 40.52
N ALA A 570 31.25 -1.72 41.73
CA ALA A 570 32.07 -2.91 41.94
C ALA A 570 31.45 -4.09 41.16
N PHE A 571 32.23 -4.67 40.26
CA PHE A 571 31.91 -5.91 39.56
C PHE A 571 32.89 -6.99 39.97
N GLU A 572 32.39 -8.20 40.15
CA GLU A 572 33.16 -9.41 40.37
C GLU A 572 32.91 -10.37 39.22
N LEU A 573 33.96 -11.10 38.82
CA LEU A 573 33.80 -12.20 37.88
C LEU A 573 33.21 -13.39 38.63
N ASN A 574 32.09 -13.91 38.13
CA ASN A 574 31.56 -15.17 38.63
C ASN A 574 32.41 -16.36 38.14
N ARG A 575 32.06 -17.56 38.59
CA ARG A 575 32.78 -18.79 38.19
C ARG A 575 32.73 -19.10 36.69
N ASN A 576 31.81 -18.49 35.95
CA ASN A 576 31.66 -18.60 34.51
C ASN A 576 32.38 -17.45 33.76
N LEU A 577 33.18 -16.63 34.46
CA LEU A 577 33.83 -15.42 33.92
C LEU A 577 32.84 -14.36 33.43
N GLU A 578 31.60 -14.40 33.91
CA GLU A 578 30.64 -13.33 33.65
C GLU A 578 30.81 -12.24 34.70
N LEU A 579 30.87 -10.98 34.25
CA LEU A 579 30.86 -9.81 35.13
C LEU A 579 29.50 -9.72 35.83
N LEU A 580 29.48 -9.89 37.15
CA LEU A 580 28.31 -9.67 38.00
C LEU A 580 28.56 -8.48 38.93
N PRO A 581 27.57 -7.60 39.14
CA PRO A 581 27.69 -6.54 40.14
C PRO A 581 27.82 -7.16 41.53
N SER A 582 28.83 -6.76 42.31
CA SER A 582 29.08 -7.23 43.68
C SER A 582 27.88 -6.99 44.60
N ASN A 583 27.03 -6.01 44.27
CA ASN A 583 25.83 -5.64 45.03
C ASN A 583 24.54 -5.82 44.20
N LYS A 584 24.25 -7.04 43.74
CA LYS A 584 23.10 -7.36 42.87
C LYS A 584 21.76 -6.75 43.32
N ASN A 585 21.43 -6.83 44.62
CA ASN A 585 20.17 -6.28 45.16
C ASN A 585 20.10 -4.75 45.11
N VAL A 586 21.23 -4.08 45.34
CA VAL A 586 21.33 -2.61 45.22
C VAL A 586 21.19 -2.22 43.76
N TYR A 587 21.88 -2.93 42.86
CA TYR A 587 21.82 -2.70 41.42
C TYR A 587 20.36 -2.83 40.90
N THR A 588 19.64 -3.90 41.25
CA THR A 588 18.24 -4.07 40.79
C THR A 588 17.29 -2.99 41.35
N SER A 589 17.59 -2.41 42.51
CA SER A 589 16.77 -1.35 43.12
C SER A 589 17.17 0.09 42.76
N ALA A 590 18.41 0.29 42.33
CA ALA A 590 18.98 1.61 42.04
C ALA A 590 18.80 2.02 40.57
N PHE A 591 18.62 1.05 39.68
CA PHE A 591 18.24 1.28 38.28
C PHE A 591 16.72 1.24 38.16
N THR A 592 16.11 2.38 37.86
CA THR A 592 14.66 2.45 37.64
C THR A 592 14.30 2.35 36.16
N GLN A 593 15.28 2.51 35.27
CA GLN A 593 15.17 2.27 33.84
C GLN A 593 15.84 0.95 33.42
N PRO A 594 15.10 0.01 32.80
CA PRO A 594 15.71 -1.14 32.15
C PRO A 594 16.47 -0.67 30.90
N ILE A 595 17.79 -0.86 30.89
CA ILE A 595 18.62 -0.53 29.73
C ILE A 595 18.78 -1.80 28.89
N PRO A 596 18.45 -1.75 27.59
CA PRO A 596 18.67 -2.89 26.71
C PRO A 596 20.12 -3.36 26.72
N THR A 597 20.34 -4.65 26.54
CA THR A 597 21.68 -5.25 26.55
C THR A 597 22.47 -4.96 25.27
N THR A 598 21.82 -4.47 24.21
CA THR A 598 22.45 -4.21 22.91
C THR A 598 22.17 -2.79 22.46
N ILE A 599 23.20 -2.14 21.86
CA ILE A 599 23.08 -0.79 21.31
C ILE A 599 22.16 -0.73 20.07
N SER A 600 21.93 -1.87 19.42
CA SER A 600 21.00 -2.02 18.29
C SER A 600 19.52 -2.01 18.71
N ASP A 601 19.20 -2.17 19.99
CA ASP A 601 17.82 -2.08 20.47
C ASP A 601 17.31 -0.62 20.35
N PRO A 602 16.17 -0.37 19.69
CA PRO A 602 15.54 0.95 19.60
C PRO A 602 15.33 1.68 20.94
N LYS A 603 15.23 0.96 22.06
CA LYS A 603 15.09 1.52 23.41
C LYS A 603 16.43 1.95 24.02
N HIS A 604 17.55 1.62 23.40
CA HIS A 604 18.88 1.95 23.91
C HIS A 604 19.24 3.41 23.60
N TRP A 605 19.81 4.11 24.58
CA TRP A 605 20.13 5.54 24.48
C TRP A 605 21.18 5.90 23.44
N GLY A 606 22.12 4.99 23.20
CA GLY A 606 23.10 5.09 22.11
C GLY A 606 22.57 4.67 20.73
N HIS A 607 21.36 4.14 20.61
CA HIS A 607 20.86 3.55 19.36
C HIS A 607 20.85 4.53 18.18
N LEU A 608 20.31 5.74 18.39
CA LEU A 608 20.21 6.74 17.33
C LEU A 608 21.59 7.14 16.78
N ALA A 609 22.55 7.35 17.68
CA ALA A 609 23.92 7.69 17.31
C ALA A 609 24.61 6.51 16.62
N TRP A 610 24.33 5.28 17.03
CA TRP A 610 24.84 4.07 16.38
C TRP A 610 24.32 3.95 14.95
N VAL A 611 23.01 4.10 14.73
CA VAL A 611 22.41 4.11 13.38
C VAL A 611 23.02 5.21 12.51
N TYR A 612 23.22 6.41 13.06
CA TYR A 612 23.90 7.50 12.34
C TYR A 612 25.32 7.12 11.90
N CYS A 613 26.13 6.56 12.81
CA CYS A 613 27.50 6.16 12.50
C CYS A 613 27.53 5.05 11.44
N GLU A 614 26.62 4.08 11.51
CA GLU A 614 26.47 3.02 10.51
C GLU A 614 26.21 3.58 9.11
N VAL A 615 25.34 4.59 8.98
CA VAL A 615 25.04 5.24 7.69
C VAL A 615 26.26 6.02 7.15
N VAL A 616 26.97 6.74 8.01
CA VAL A 616 28.18 7.48 7.59
C VAL A 616 29.31 6.53 7.17
N GLU A 617 29.51 5.44 7.89
CA GLU A 617 30.60 4.49 7.65
C GLU A 617 30.38 3.65 6.39
N SER A 618 29.14 3.24 6.12
CA SER A 618 28.78 2.48 4.91
C SER A 618 29.00 3.24 3.61
N HIS A 619 29.13 4.57 3.64
CA HIS A 619 29.25 5.42 2.45
C HIS A 619 30.57 6.20 2.38
N THR A 620 31.43 6.06 3.39
CA THR A 620 32.80 6.63 3.39
C THR A 620 33.88 5.58 3.14
N ALA A 621 33.53 4.30 3.24
CA ALA A 621 34.34 3.15 2.82
C ALA A 621 34.20 2.88 1.32
#